data_AF-A0A6P0IXB2-F1
#
_entry.id   AF-A0A6P0IXB2-F1
#
_cell.length_a   1.000
_cell.length_b   1.000
_cell.length_c   1.000
_cell.angle_alpha   90.00
_cell.angle_beta   90.00
_cell.angle_gamma   90.00
#
_symmetry.space_group_name_H-M   'P 1'
#
loop_
_entity.id
_entity.type
_entity.pdbx_description
1 polymer ?
#
loop_
_entity_poly.entity_id
_entity_poly.type
_entity_poly.pdbx_seq_one_letter_code
_entity_poly.pdbx_strand_id
1 'polypeptide(L)'
;MPKKVGAAKKISTQSVPVVGMTESVELELLSTMNKLGVVRSESYNKLGSISHWGLDWKKAYPEVRSFRTPESLGVPSKLMEWTVSDVAKAITAQQAACTEAVIKKVYKRFPGKENQRVRKDLCKQLKTLAFLDNSLLHRLVRKEFQRG
;
A
#
# COMPACT_ATOMS: atom_id res chain seq x y z
N MET A 1 16.43 13.92 34.84
CA MET A 1 15.19 14.22 34.09
C MET A 1 14.38 12.94 33.93
N PRO A 2 13.10 12.87 34.34
CA PRO A 2 12.32 11.65 34.25
C PRO A 2 11.82 11.42 32.81
N LYS A 3 12.08 10.23 32.26
CA LYS A 3 11.59 9.80 30.95
C LYS A 3 10.06 9.68 30.97
N LYS A 4 9.36 10.44 30.12
CA LYS A 4 7.92 10.24 29.88
C LYS A 4 7.72 8.89 29.17
N VAL A 5 7.26 7.89 29.92
CA VAL A 5 6.77 6.63 29.37
C VAL A 5 5.39 6.92 28.79
N GLY A 6 5.33 7.21 27.49
CA GLY A 6 4.07 7.32 26.79
C GLY A 6 3.40 5.94 26.77
N ALA A 7 2.37 5.76 27.60
CA ALA A 7 1.55 4.57 27.57
C ALA A 7 0.95 4.46 26.16
N ALA A 8 1.41 3.47 25.38
CA ALA A 8 0.74 3.05 24.17
C ALA A 8 -0.66 2.58 24.58
N LYS A 9 -1.68 3.44 24.40
CA LYS A 9 -3.07 3.04 24.59
C LYS A 9 -3.29 1.88 23.63
N LYS A 10 -3.38 0.65 24.16
CA LYS A 10 -3.85 -0.50 23.40
C LYS A 10 -5.24 -0.12 22.91
N ILE A 11 -5.34 0.20 21.62
CA ILE A 11 -6.63 0.35 20.94
C ILE A 11 -7.19 -1.06 20.89
N SER A 12 -7.91 -1.44 21.95
CA SER A 12 -8.70 -2.66 21.98
C SER A 12 -9.71 -2.52 20.86
N THR A 13 -9.47 -3.20 19.74
CA THR A 13 -10.44 -3.28 18.66
C THR A 13 -11.52 -4.22 19.17
N GLN A 14 -12.60 -3.67 19.73
CA GLN A 14 -13.74 -4.48 20.12
C GLN A 14 -14.42 -4.98 18.85
N SER A 15 -14.30 -6.27 18.56
CA SER A 15 -15.15 -6.94 17.58
C SER A 15 -16.49 -7.25 18.24
N VAL A 16 -17.47 -6.38 18.06
CA VAL A 16 -18.85 -6.65 18.50
C VAL A 16 -19.53 -7.46 17.40
N PRO A 17 -19.90 -8.73 17.64
CA PRO A 17 -20.69 -9.49 16.69
C PRO A 17 -22.08 -8.85 16.59
N VAL A 18 -22.58 -8.66 15.38
CA VAL A 18 -23.95 -8.18 15.16
C VAL A 18 -24.90 -9.34 15.48
N VAL A 19 -25.61 -9.27 16.62
CA VAL A 19 -26.43 -10.37 17.18
C VAL A 19 -27.81 -10.49 16.50
N GLY A 20 -28.12 -9.63 15.53
CA GLY A 20 -29.32 -9.74 14.72
C GLY A 20 -29.34 -8.69 13.63
N MET A 21 -29.56 -9.12 12.38
CA MET A 21 -29.73 -8.27 11.21
C MET A 21 -30.93 -8.80 10.45
N THR A 22 -31.78 -7.91 9.91
CA THR A 22 -32.84 -8.35 9.02
C THR A 22 -32.22 -8.86 7.72
N GLU A 23 -32.78 -9.93 7.13
CA GLU A 23 -32.25 -10.54 5.90
C GLU A 23 -32.05 -9.51 4.77
N SER A 24 -32.93 -8.52 4.68
CA SER A 24 -32.82 -7.43 3.70
C SER A 24 -31.53 -6.61 3.85
N VAL A 25 -31.12 -6.31 5.08
CA VAL A 25 -29.91 -5.53 5.37
C VAL A 25 -28.67 -6.39 5.14
N GLU A 26 -28.73 -7.68 5.47
CA GLU A 26 -27.64 -8.62 5.21
C GLU A 26 -27.36 -8.73 3.70
N LEU A 27 -28.41 -8.91 2.90
CA LEU A 27 -28.30 -8.99 1.44
C LEU A 27 -27.73 -7.70 0.83
N GLU A 28 -28.16 -6.54 1.31
CA GLU A 28 -27.64 -5.24 0.87
C GLU A 28 -26.15 -5.09 1.22
N LEU A 29 -25.76 -5.49 2.43
CA LEU A 29 -24.39 -5.41 2.91
C LEU A 29 -23.47 -6.34 2.12
N LEU A 30 -23.87 -7.59 1.88
CA LEU A 30 -23.13 -8.55 1.05
C LEU A 30 -23.00 -8.06 -0.39
N SER A 31 -24.08 -7.52 -0.97
CA SER A 31 -24.06 -6.92 -2.31
C SER A 31 -23.06 -5.75 -2.38
N THR A 32 -23.06 -4.88 -1.37
CA THR A 32 -22.13 -3.75 -1.26
C THR A 32 -20.68 -4.24 -1.12
N MET A 33 -20.43 -5.24 -0.28
CA MET A 33 -19.10 -5.84 -0.10
C MET A 33 -18.57 -6.43 -1.42
N ASN A 34 -19.41 -7.12 -2.18
CA ASN A 34 -19.03 -7.68 -3.49
C ASN A 34 -18.64 -6.58 -4.48
N LYS A 35 -19.43 -5.50 -4.57
CA LYS A 35 -19.13 -4.34 -5.42
C LYS A 35 -17.82 -3.66 -5.01
N LEU A 36 -17.59 -3.47 -3.70
CA LEU A 36 -16.33 -2.93 -3.19
C LEU A 36 -15.15 -3.89 -3.43
N GLY A 37 -15.39 -5.20 -3.46
CA GLY A 37 -14.41 -6.20 -3.88
C GLY A 37 -13.87 -5.96 -5.29
N VAL A 38 -14.75 -5.57 -6.23
CA VAL A 38 -14.35 -5.17 -7.58
C VAL A 38 -13.49 -3.91 -7.55
N VAL A 39 -13.91 -2.88 -6.80
CA VAL A 39 -13.10 -1.66 -6.63
C VAL A 39 -11.71 -2.00 -6.10
N ARG A 40 -11.61 -2.91 -5.11
CA ARG A 40 -10.33 -3.32 -4.53
C ARG A 40 -9.45 -4.00 -5.56
N SER A 41 -9.97 -4.98 -6.30
CA SER A 41 -9.18 -5.75 -7.27
C SER A 41 -8.65 -4.86 -8.39
N GLU A 42 -9.49 -3.99 -8.94
CA GLU A 42 -9.10 -3.08 -10.01
C GLU A 42 -8.11 -2.01 -9.53
N SER A 43 -8.33 -1.46 -8.33
CA SER A 43 -7.39 -0.53 -7.72
C SER A 43 -6.03 -1.18 -7.51
N TYR A 44 -5.99 -2.42 -7.03
CA TYR A 44 -4.75 -3.17 -6.87
C TYR A 44 -4.06 -3.44 -8.20
N ASN A 45 -4.80 -3.77 -9.26
CA ASN A 45 -4.24 -4.03 -10.58
C ASN A 45 -3.62 -2.76 -11.19
N LYS A 46 -4.28 -1.61 -11.03
CA LYS A 46 -3.75 -0.32 -11.53
C LYS A 46 -2.59 0.17 -10.67
N LEU A 47 -2.83 0.36 -9.36
CA LEU A 47 -1.93 1.07 -8.45
C LEU A 47 -0.81 0.16 -7.90
N GLY A 48 -0.98 -1.16 -7.94
CA GLY A 48 0.00 -2.11 -7.45
C GLY A 48 1.20 -2.32 -8.38
N SER A 49 1.12 -1.80 -9.61
CA SER A 49 2.24 -1.79 -10.57
C SER A 49 3.43 -0.98 -10.05
N ILE A 50 4.65 -1.40 -10.44
CA ILE A 50 5.88 -0.64 -10.21
C ILE A 50 5.79 0.78 -10.79
N SER A 51 4.98 1.01 -11.84
CA SER A 51 4.79 2.36 -12.40
C SER A 51 4.24 3.38 -11.39
N HIS A 52 3.56 2.92 -10.34
CA HIS A 52 3.02 3.76 -9.27
C HIS A 52 3.88 3.69 -7.98
N TRP A 53 5.15 3.33 -8.11
CA TRP A 53 6.08 3.31 -6.98
C TRP A 53 6.19 4.68 -6.32
N GLY A 54 5.97 4.73 -5.01
CA GLY A 54 6.02 5.99 -4.25
C GLY A 54 4.85 6.93 -4.50
N LEU A 55 3.74 6.45 -5.10
CA LEU A 55 2.51 7.24 -5.23
C LEU A 55 1.96 7.61 -3.85
N ASP A 56 1.59 8.89 -3.67
CA ASP A 56 0.84 9.33 -2.48
C ASP A 56 -0.60 8.78 -2.56
N TRP A 57 -1.02 8.03 -1.54
CA TRP A 57 -2.35 7.44 -1.46
C TRP A 57 -3.47 8.49 -1.60
N LYS A 58 -3.22 9.75 -1.23
CA LYS A 58 -4.18 10.85 -1.41
C LYS A 58 -4.47 11.16 -2.89
N LYS A 59 -3.54 10.82 -3.78
CA LYS A 59 -3.66 11.00 -5.24
C LYS A 59 -4.18 9.76 -5.97
N ALA A 60 -4.42 8.67 -5.24
CA ALA A 60 -4.84 7.40 -5.84
C ALA A 60 -6.29 7.41 -6.35
N TYR A 61 -7.18 8.15 -5.69
CA TYR A 61 -8.61 8.12 -6.04
C TYR A 61 -8.92 8.66 -7.46
N PRO A 62 -8.34 9.79 -7.91
CA PRO A 62 -8.49 10.25 -9.29
C PRO A 62 -8.04 9.23 -10.35
N GLU A 63 -6.95 8.50 -10.10
CA GLU A 63 -6.44 7.47 -11.02
C GLU A 63 -7.46 6.33 -11.20
N VAL A 64 -8.11 5.91 -10.11
CA VAL A 64 -9.16 4.88 -10.18
C VAL A 64 -10.43 5.41 -10.84
N ARG A 65 -10.79 6.66 -10.55
CA ARG A 65 -11.98 7.30 -11.11
C ARG A 65 -11.96 7.43 -12.63
N SER A 66 -10.77 7.43 -13.23
CA SER A 66 -10.60 7.48 -14.70
C SER A 66 -11.17 6.26 -15.43
N PHE A 67 -11.27 5.09 -14.77
CA PHE A 67 -11.77 3.86 -15.37
C PHE A 67 -12.94 3.23 -14.62
N ARG A 68 -13.18 3.61 -13.36
CA ARG A 68 -14.30 3.13 -12.56
C ARG A 68 -14.97 4.29 -11.83
N THR A 69 -16.27 4.47 -12.03
CA THR A 69 -17.04 5.51 -11.35
C THR A 69 -17.95 4.92 -10.26
N PRO A 70 -18.24 5.65 -9.17
CA PRO A 70 -19.19 5.19 -8.15
C PRO A 70 -20.56 4.80 -8.73
N GLU A 71 -21.02 5.58 -9.72
CA GLU A 71 -22.31 5.38 -10.38
C GLU A 71 -22.34 4.06 -11.16
N SER A 72 -21.21 3.66 -11.77
CA SER A 72 -21.12 2.41 -12.54
C SER A 72 -21.32 1.14 -11.69
N LEU A 73 -21.05 1.21 -10.39
CA LEU A 73 -21.24 0.10 -9.46
C LEU A 73 -22.46 0.30 -8.54
N GLY A 74 -23.12 1.46 -8.63
CA GLY A 74 -24.19 1.86 -7.72
C GLY A 74 -23.72 1.84 -6.26
N VAL A 75 -22.52 2.40 -6.00
CA VAL A 75 -21.97 2.53 -4.64
C VAL A 75 -21.82 4.02 -4.28
N PRO A 76 -21.99 4.39 -3.01
CA PRO A 76 -21.70 5.75 -2.55
C PRO A 76 -20.25 6.14 -2.86
N SER A 77 -20.05 7.34 -3.44
CA SER A 77 -18.74 7.87 -3.80
C SER A 77 -17.74 7.84 -2.62
N LYS A 78 -18.22 8.12 -1.40
CA LYS A 78 -17.37 8.11 -0.21
C LYS A 78 -16.85 6.71 0.16
N LEU A 79 -17.69 5.68 0.02
CA LEU A 79 -17.26 4.30 0.27
C LEU A 79 -16.24 3.84 -0.76
N MET A 80 -16.42 4.24 -2.02
CA MET A 80 -15.44 3.96 -3.06
C MET A 80 -14.10 4.66 -2.79
N GLU A 81 -14.12 5.96 -2.44
CA GLU A 81 -12.93 6.73 -2.10
C GLU A 81 -12.14 6.09 -0.94
N TRP A 82 -12.83 5.67 0.13
CA TRP A 82 -12.22 4.98 1.26
C TRP A 82 -11.61 3.65 0.85
N THR A 83 -12.32 2.87 0.05
CA THR A 83 -11.84 1.57 -0.45
C THR A 83 -10.56 1.73 -1.27
N VAL A 84 -10.50 2.70 -2.17
CA VAL A 84 -9.30 3.00 -2.96
C VAL A 84 -8.15 3.48 -2.07
N SER A 85 -8.45 4.36 -1.11
CA SER A 85 -7.45 4.89 -0.17
C SER A 85 -6.82 3.77 0.67
N ASP A 86 -7.62 2.82 1.14
CA ASP A 86 -7.13 1.69 1.93
C ASP A 86 -6.26 0.74 1.10
N VAL A 87 -6.64 0.47 -0.15
CA VAL A 87 -5.81 -0.29 -1.10
C VAL A 87 -4.48 0.43 -1.35
N ALA A 88 -4.52 1.74 -1.62
CA ALA A 88 -3.31 2.52 -1.86
C ALA A 88 -2.37 2.51 -0.64
N LYS A 89 -2.90 2.67 0.58
CA LYS A 89 -2.11 2.56 1.82
C LYS A 89 -1.47 1.17 1.97
N ALA A 90 -2.22 0.10 1.67
CA ALA A 90 -1.70 -1.26 1.75
C ALA A 90 -0.56 -1.49 0.74
N ILE A 91 -0.69 -0.96 -0.48
CA ILE A 91 0.39 -0.97 -1.49
C ILE A 91 1.60 -0.18 -0.99
N THR A 92 1.41 1.03 -0.44
CA THR A 92 2.51 1.83 0.12
C THR A 92 3.24 1.07 1.23
N ALA A 93 2.50 0.38 2.11
CA ALA A 93 3.10 -0.44 3.16
C ALA A 93 3.92 -1.61 2.58
N GLN A 94 3.41 -2.27 1.53
CA GLN A 94 4.13 -3.34 0.82
C GLN A 94 5.41 -2.82 0.14
N GLN A 95 5.36 -1.65 -0.52
CA GLN A 95 6.53 -1.01 -1.13
C GLN A 95 7.58 -0.63 -0.08
N ALA A 96 7.15 -0.12 1.09
CA ALA A 96 8.04 0.19 2.20
C ALA A 96 8.73 -1.06 2.76
N ALA A 97 7.99 -2.15 2.94
CA ALA A 97 8.56 -3.44 3.38
C ALA A 97 9.58 -3.98 2.37
N CYS A 98 9.26 -3.93 1.07
CA CYS A 98 10.20 -4.29 0.01
C CYS A 98 11.46 -3.42 0.06
N THR A 99 11.29 -2.11 0.21
CA THR A 99 12.41 -1.16 0.30
C THR A 99 13.34 -1.52 1.46
N GLU A 100 12.79 -1.81 2.64
CA GLU A 100 13.59 -2.19 3.81
C GLU A 100 14.36 -3.50 3.58
N ALA A 101 13.71 -4.51 2.97
CA ALA A 101 14.35 -5.78 2.62
C ALA A 101 15.51 -5.59 1.63
N VAL A 102 15.31 -4.76 0.60
CA VAL A 102 16.36 -4.44 -0.38
C VAL A 102 17.50 -3.65 0.27
N ILE A 103 17.20 -2.67 1.13
CA ILE A 103 18.23 -1.92 1.89
C ILE A 103 19.09 -2.87 2.71
N LYS A 104 18.50 -3.82 3.45
CA LYS A 104 19.26 -4.84 4.20
C LYS A 104 20.22 -5.62 3.30
N LYS A 105 19.79 -5.99 2.09
CA LYS A 105 20.65 -6.67 1.11
C LYS A 105 21.76 -5.78 0.56
N VAL A 106 21.48 -4.51 0.30
CA VAL A 106 22.49 -3.52 -0.15
C VAL A 106 23.57 -3.36 0.92
N TYR A 107 23.18 -3.23 2.19
CA TYR A 107 24.12 -3.11 3.30
C TYR A 107 24.97 -4.38 3.51
N LYS A 108 24.39 -5.57 3.31
CA LYS A 108 25.13 -6.83 3.35
C LYS A 108 26.12 -6.96 2.18
N ARG A 109 25.77 -6.46 1.00
CA ARG A 109 26.62 -6.55 -0.21
C ARG A 109 27.77 -5.55 -0.21
N PHE A 110 27.57 -4.37 0.37
CA PHE A 110 28.57 -3.30 0.43
C PHE A 110 28.92 -2.98 1.89
N PRO A 111 29.71 -3.82 2.58
CA PRO A 111 30.15 -3.57 3.95
C PRO A 111 31.18 -2.41 4.02
N GLY A 112 31.55 -1.99 5.23
CA GLY A 112 32.63 -1.01 5.45
C GLY A 112 32.24 0.47 5.33
N LYS A 113 33.17 1.37 5.65
CA LYS A 113 32.96 2.83 5.67
C LYS A 113 33.21 3.46 4.29
N GLU A 114 34.13 2.90 3.53
CA GLU A 114 34.46 3.24 2.16
C GLU A 114 33.24 3.18 1.22
N ASN A 115 32.34 2.23 1.46
CA ASN A 115 31.10 2.07 0.67
C ASN A 115 29.92 2.91 1.17
N GLN A 116 30.11 3.81 2.14
CA GLN A 116 29.01 4.57 2.73
C GLN A 116 28.30 5.49 1.72
N ARG A 117 29.05 6.11 0.80
CA ARG A 117 28.48 6.94 -0.27
C ARG A 117 27.61 6.11 -1.21
N VAL A 118 28.14 4.99 -1.69
CA VAL A 118 27.43 4.04 -2.56
C VAL A 118 26.12 3.56 -1.92
N ARG A 119 26.13 3.18 -0.64
CA ARG A 119 24.89 2.77 0.07
C ARG A 119 23.86 3.90 0.12
N LYS A 120 24.29 5.13 0.44
CA LYS A 120 23.38 6.28 0.51
C LYS A 120 22.74 6.59 -0.85
N ASP A 121 23.50 6.52 -1.92
CA ASP A 121 23.02 6.78 -3.27
C ASP A 121 22.02 5.71 -3.72
N LEU A 122 22.33 4.43 -3.49
CA LEU A 122 21.43 3.30 -3.76
C LEU A 122 20.12 3.41 -2.95
N CYS A 123 20.20 3.73 -1.66
CA CYS A 123 19.01 3.95 -0.83
C CYS A 123 18.19 5.16 -1.28
N LYS A 124 18.81 6.20 -1.83
CA LYS A 124 18.12 7.36 -2.39
C LYS A 124 17.39 6.99 -3.67
N GLN A 125 18.00 6.19 -4.55
CA GLN A 125 17.38 5.70 -5.78
C GLN A 125 16.15 4.83 -5.51
N LEU A 126 16.14 4.02 -4.44
CA LEU A 126 15.00 3.18 -4.07
C LEU A 126 13.72 3.94 -3.69
N LYS A 127 13.82 5.23 -3.34
CA LYS A 127 12.65 6.05 -2.98
C LYS A 127 11.86 6.52 -4.21
N THR A 128 12.44 6.44 -5.40
CA THR A 128 11.83 6.92 -6.65
C THR A 128 11.96 5.84 -7.73
N LEU A 129 11.40 6.08 -8.92
CA LEU A 129 11.55 5.15 -10.05
C LEU A 129 12.98 5.04 -10.59
N ALA A 130 13.92 5.87 -10.10
CA ALA A 130 15.33 5.86 -10.52
C ALA A 130 16.04 4.52 -10.29
N PHE A 131 15.51 3.64 -9.43
CA PHE A 131 16.07 2.30 -9.26
C PHE A 131 15.90 1.40 -10.50
N LEU A 132 14.98 1.72 -11.42
CA LEU A 132 14.75 0.94 -12.63
C LEU A 132 15.95 0.96 -13.58
N ASP A 133 16.63 2.11 -13.66
CA ASP A 133 17.84 2.31 -14.47
C ASP A 133 19.07 1.61 -13.86
N ASN A 134 18.98 1.25 -12.58
CA ASN A 134 20.04 0.54 -11.87
C ASN A 134 19.78 -0.97 -11.90
N SER A 135 20.52 -1.70 -12.74
CA SER A 135 20.36 -3.15 -12.94
C SER A 135 20.39 -3.96 -11.63
N LEU A 136 21.20 -3.54 -10.65
CA LEU A 136 21.29 -4.20 -9.35
C LEU A 136 20.03 -3.98 -8.53
N LEU A 137 19.59 -2.74 -8.37
CA LEU A 137 18.41 -2.41 -7.57
C LEU A 137 17.14 -2.96 -8.21
N HIS A 138 17.00 -2.79 -9.51
CA HIS A 138 15.88 -3.33 -10.27
C HIS A 138 15.71 -4.84 -10.03
N ARG A 139 16.79 -5.62 -10.14
CA ARG A 139 16.76 -7.07 -9.87
C ARG A 139 16.39 -7.39 -8.42
N LEU A 140 16.90 -6.62 -7.45
CA LEU A 140 16.61 -6.85 -6.04
C LEU A 140 15.15 -6.52 -5.70
N VAL A 141 14.62 -5.42 -6.25
CA VAL A 141 13.22 -5.01 -6.05
C VAL A 141 12.27 -6.03 -6.66
N ARG A 142 12.49 -6.48 -7.91
CA ARG A 142 11.62 -7.52 -8.51
C ARG A 142 11.56 -8.79 -7.67
N LYS A 143 12.69 -9.22 -7.11
CA LYS A 143 12.77 -10.43 -6.28
C LYS A 143 11.97 -10.30 -4.98
N GLU A 144 11.92 -9.11 -4.38
CA GLU A 144 11.24 -8.89 -3.10
C GLU A 144 9.79 -8.46 -3.24
N PHE A 145 9.47 -7.64 -4.25
CA PHE A 145 8.13 -7.08 -4.42
C PHE A 145 7.14 -8.10 -5.02
N GLN A 146 7.64 -9.12 -5.74
CA GLN A 146 6.88 -10.23 -6.33
C GLN A 146 5.74 -9.81 -7.28
N ARG A 147 5.65 -8.52 -7.63
CA ARG A 147 4.69 -7.94 -8.58
C ARG A 147 5.40 -6.96 -9.51
N GLY A 148 5.68 -7.40 -10.75
CA GLY A 148 6.36 -6.62 -11.80
C GLY A 148 7.79 -7.08 -12.03
#